data_AF-M6C102-F1
#
_entry.id   AF-M6C102-F1
#
_cell.length_a   1.000
_cell.length_b   1.000
_cell.length_c   1.000
_cell.angle_alpha   90.00
_cell.angle_beta   90.00
_cell.angle_gamma   90.00
#
_symmetry.space_group_name_H-M   'P 1'
#
loop_
_entity.id
_entity.type
_entity.pdbx_description
1 polymer ?
#
loop_
_entity_poly.entity_id
_entity_poly.type
_entity_poly.pdbx_seq_one_letter_code
_entity_poly.pdbx_strand_id
1 'polypeptide(L)'
;MPSGVGIQYEFTTVTDVGSNIISGNQLTYNYHGINDNGIRASYDKVENNVISRNYIGIATTRGLDLGQGPAESAGNNTISCNSYEDIWIPGSNPQVLFARNNYWDHFPPTISFTGHKPGLDIRHLSSATVIRYEEGEVAPNACN
;
A
#
# COMPACT_ATOMS: atom_id res chain seq x y z
N MET A 1 -10.71 18.22 4.04
CA MET A 1 -10.07 16.93 3.66
C MET A 1 -9.24 17.16 2.42
N PRO A 2 -8.07 16.53 2.29
CA PRO A 2 -7.33 16.47 1.04
C PRO A 2 -8.23 15.99 -0.11
N SER A 3 -7.98 16.46 -1.33
CA SER A 3 -8.71 16.05 -2.54
C SER A 3 -7.75 15.59 -3.64
N GLY A 4 -8.19 14.66 -4.48
CA GLY A 4 -7.40 14.17 -5.61
C GLY A 4 -6.53 12.96 -5.29
N VAL A 5 -5.88 12.43 -6.31
CA VAL A 5 -5.06 11.22 -6.24
C VAL A 5 -3.67 11.53 -6.77
N GLY A 6 -2.62 11.09 -6.08
CA GLY A 6 -1.24 11.25 -6.54
C GLY A 6 -0.97 10.43 -7.80
N ILE A 7 -1.17 9.12 -7.72
CA ILE A 7 -1.08 8.19 -8.86
C ILE A 7 -2.36 7.36 -8.94
N GLN A 8 -3.08 7.49 -10.05
CA GLN A 8 -4.24 6.69 -10.38
C GLN A 8 -3.89 5.74 -11.53
N TYR A 9 -4.18 4.46 -11.36
CA TYR A 9 -4.25 3.53 -12.49
C TYR A 9 -5.40 2.54 -12.31
N GLU A 10 -6.02 2.21 -13.43
CA GLU A 10 -7.17 1.33 -13.48
C GLU A 10 -7.12 0.57 -14.81
N PHE A 11 -7.17 -0.75 -14.70
CA PHE A 11 -7.23 -1.64 -15.84
C PHE A 11 -8.47 -2.50 -15.72
N THR A 12 -9.36 -2.40 -16.70
CA THR A 12 -10.64 -3.12 -16.70
C THR A 12 -10.50 -4.53 -17.28
N THR A 13 -9.47 -4.77 -18.09
CA THR A 13 -9.12 -6.07 -18.67
C THR A 13 -7.61 -6.16 -18.90
N VAL A 14 -6.94 -7.12 -18.27
CA VAL A 14 -5.51 -7.43 -18.51
C VAL A 14 -5.37 -8.94 -18.58
N THR A 15 -4.93 -9.44 -19.73
CA THR A 15 -4.68 -10.87 -19.96
C THR A 15 -3.20 -11.20 -20.13
N ASP A 16 -2.40 -10.20 -20.48
CA ASP A 16 -0.97 -10.37 -20.72
C ASP A 16 -0.18 -10.13 -19.42
N VAL A 17 0.88 -10.92 -19.24
CA VAL A 17 1.80 -10.76 -18.11
C VAL A 17 2.60 -9.48 -18.29
N GLY A 18 2.58 -8.62 -17.29
CA GLY A 18 3.23 -7.32 -17.29
C GLY A 18 3.03 -6.62 -15.95
N SER A 19 4.06 -5.91 -15.48
CA SER A 19 4.06 -5.23 -14.18
C SER A 19 4.30 -3.73 -14.39
N ASN A 20 3.55 -2.90 -13.68
CA ASN A 20 3.85 -1.49 -13.54
C ASN A 20 4.95 -1.31 -12.49
N ILE A 21 5.79 -0.29 -12.67
CA ILE A 21 6.81 0.10 -11.70
C ILE A 21 6.51 1.51 -11.22
N ILE A 22 6.26 1.65 -9.92
CA ILE A 22 6.08 2.94 -9.23
C ILE A 22 7.26 3.11 -8.29
N SER A 23 8.23 3.94 -8.68
CA SER A 23 9.47 4.11 -7.92
C SER A 23 9.94 5.55 -7.82
N GLY A 24 10.51 5.91 -6.67
CA GLY A 24 11.18 7.21 -6.46
C GLY A 24 10.24 8.41 -6.34
N ASN A 25 8.97 8.20 -5.99
CA ASN A 25 7.97 9.27 -5.90
C ASN A 25 7.83 9.80 -4.48
N GLN A 26 7.43 11.06 -4.36
CA GLN A 26 6.95 11.66 -3.11
C GLN A 26 5.48 12.05 -3.27
N LEU A 27 4.60 11.33 -2.57
CA LEU A 27 3.14 11.46 -2.67
C LEU A 27 2.59 11.93 -1.34
N THR A 28 2.27 13.23 -1.25
CA THR A 28 1.84 13.86 0.00
C THR A 28 0.63 14.74 -0.15
N TYR A 29 -0.21 14.81 0.89
CA TYR A 29 -1.40 15.68 0.97
C TYR A 29 -2.47 15.42 -0.10
N ASN A 30 -2.62 14.17 -0.56
CA ASN A 30 -3.69 13.74 -1.46
C ASN A 30 -4.83 13.05 -0.69
N TYR A 31 -5.97 12.84 -1.35
CA TYR A 31 -7.01 11.95 -0.82
C TYR A 31 -6.53 10.48 -0.87
N HIS A 32 -5.91 10.08 -1.98
CA HIS A 32 -5.12 8.85 -2.07
C HIS A 32 -3.71 9.17 -2.57
N GLY A 33 -2.68 8.62 -1.94
CA GLY A 33 -1.32 8.67 -2.50
C GLY A 33 -1.26 7.86 -3.80
N ILE A 34 -1.50 6.55 -3.70
CA ILE A 34 -1.67 5.63 -4.82
C ILE A 34 -3.09 5.05 -4.76
N ASN A 35 -3.78 5.04 -5.89
CA ASN A 35 -5.06 4.36 -6.03
C ASN A 35 -5.02 3.37 -7.19
N ASP A 36 -5.14 2.10 -6.83
CA ASP A 36 -5.09 0.93 -7.69
C ASP A 36 -6.44 0.21 -7.69
N ASN A 37 -7.20 0.45 -8.75
CA ASN A 37 -8.47 -0.21 -9.03
C ASN A 37 -8.35 -1.23 -10.17
N GLY A 38 -7.13 -1.67 -10.50
CA GLY A 38 -6.86 -2.49 -11.68
C GLY A 38 -7.06 -4.00 -11.47
N ILE A 39 -7.49 -4.66 -12.55
CA ILE A 39 -7.29 -6.10 -12.75
C ILE A 39 -5.89 -6.29 -13.33
N ARG A 40 -5.11 -7.27 -12.83
CA ARG A 40 -3.75 -7.56 -13.31
C ARG A 40 -3.47 -9.06 -13.36
N ALA A 41 -2.62 -9.45 -14.31
CA ALA A 41 -2.13 -10.82 -14.47
C ALA A 41 -0.86 -11.12 -13.66
N SER A 42 -0.17 -10.07 -13.18
CA SER A 42 1.03 -10.13 -12.33
C SER A 42 1.02 -8.98 -11.31
N TYR A 43 1.82 -9.09 -10.25
CA TYR A 43 1.95 -8.02 -9.25
C TYR A 43 2.60 -6.77 -9.83
N ASP A 44 2.14 -5.60 -9.38
CA ASP A 44 2.81 -4.33 -9.65
C ASP A 44 3.87 -4.05 -8.59
N LYS A 45 5.01 -3.52 -9.05
CA LYS A 45 6.18 -3.21 -8.24
C LYS A 45 6.11 -1.78 -7.73
N VAL A 46 6.22 -1.61 -6.41
CA VAL A 46 6.22 -0.30 -5.75
C VAL A 46 7.39 -0.22 -4.77
N GLU A 47 8.35 0.67 -5.02
CA GLU A 47 9.60 0.75 -4.23
C GLU A 47 10.15 2.17 -4.10
N ASN A 48 10.97 2.45 -3.09
CA ASN A 48 11.68 3.72 -2.93
C ASN A 48 10.77 4.96 -2.95
N ASN A 49 9.50 4.84 -2.55
CA ASN A 49 8.56 5.97 -2.50
C ASN A 49 8.41 6.53 -1.09
N VAL A 50 8.07 7.81 -0.98
CA VAL A 50 7.62 8.45 0.26
C VAL A 50 6.14 8.79 0.11
N ILE A 51 5.28 8.05 0.83
CA ILE A 51 3.83 8.15 0.75
C ILE A 51 3.32 8.57 2.13
N SER A 52 3.15 9.87 2.32
CA SER A 52 2.88 10.40 3.66
C SER A 52 1.87 11.53 3.68
N ARG A 53 1.16 11.69 4.81
CA ARG A 53 0.19 12.79 5.02
C ARG A 53 -0.93 12.84 3.98
N ASN A 54 -1.24 11.72 3.34
CA ASN A 54 -2.46 11.60 2.54
C ASN A 54 -3.64 11.27 3.46
N TYR A 55 -4.86 11.28 2.93
CA TYR A 55 -5.98 10.69 3.65
C TYR A 55 -5.78 9.17 3.74
N ILE A 56 -5.67 8.50 2.59
CA ILE A 56 -5.21 7.11 2.49
C ILE A 56 -3.88 7.09 1.75
N GLY A 57 -2.88 6.36 2.24
CA GLY A 57 -1.58 6.23 1.58
C GLY A 57 -1.70 5.47 0.25
N ILE A 58 -2.11 4.21 0.32
CA ILE A 58 -2.31 3.32 -0.82
C ILE A 58 -3.68 2.64 -0.72
N ALA A 59 -4.51 2.76 -1.75
CA ALA A 59 -5.70 1.93 -1.92
C ALA A 59 -5.45 0.91 -3.04
N THR A 60 -5.63 -0.38 -2.78
CA THR A 60 -5.37 -1.45 -3.77
C THR A 60 -6.35 -2.61 -3.67
N THR A 61 -6.94 -3.02 -4.79
CA THR A 61 -7.92 -4.14 -4.81
C THR A 61 -7.30 -5.54 -4.82
N ARG A 62 -6.01 -5.68 -5.20
CA ARG A 62 -5.36 -6.99 -5.36
C ARG A 62 -4.06 -7.20 -4.58
N GLY A 63 -3.67 -6.22 -3.76
CA GLY A 63 -2.37 -6.24 -3.08
C GLY A 63 -1.22 -5.98 -4.05
N LEU A 64 -0.15 -5.37 -3.53
CA LEU A 64 1.00 -4.94 -4.33
C LEU A 64 2.26 -5.71 -3.91
N ASP A 65 3.28 -5.63 -4.75
CA ASP A 65 4.64 -5.92 -4.32
C ASP A 65 5.34 -4.63 -3.90
N LEU A 66 5.25 -4.36 -2.59
CA LEU A 66 5.97 -3.32 -1.87
C LEU A 66 7.28 -3.86 -1.29
N GLY A 67 7.71 -5.09 -1.58
CA GLY A 67 9.00 -5.59 -1.11
C GLY A 67 9.08 -7.12 -1.06
N GLN A 68 10.10 -7.67 -1.73
CA GLN A 68 10.46 -9.09 -1.76
C GLN A 68 9.32 -10.03 -2.22
N GLY A 69 8.41 -9.51 -3.04
CA GLY A 69 7.40 -10.30 -3.72
C GLY A 69 7.78 -10.73 -5.14
N PRO A 70 6.82 -11.28 -5.90
CA PRO A 70 7.05 -11.82 -7.24
C PRO A 70 7.41 -10.78 -8.31
N ALA A 71 7.18 -9.49 -8.06
CA ALA A 71 7.59 -8.42 -8.97
C ALA A 71 8.99 -7.90 -8.64
N GLU A 72 9.67 -8.50 -7.65
CA GLU A 72 11.02 -8.16 -7.22
C GLU A 72 11.15 -6.70 -6.78
N SER A 73 10.14 -6.19 -6.06
CA SER A 73 10.27 -4.90 -5.39
C SER A 73 11.36 -4.95 -4.33
N ALA A 74 12.25 -3.96 -4.30
CA ALA A 74 13.22 -3.82 -3.21
C ALA A 74 12.57 -3.34 -1.90
N GLY A 75 11.32 -2.87 -1.97
CA GLY A 75 10.65 -2.15 -0.90
C GLY A 75 11.25 -0.77 -0.71
N ASN A 76 11.70 -0.47 0.50
CA ASN A 76 12.23 0.85 0.88
C ASN A 76 11.21 1.98 0.67
N ASN A 77 9.91 1.69 0.82
CA ASN A 77 8.90 2.73 0.86
C ASN A 77 8.77 3.27 2.29
N THR A 78 8.68 4.58 2.43
CA THR A 78 8.23 5.23 3.67
C THR A 78 6.74 5.50 3.54
N ILE A 79 5.93 4.79 4.32
CA ILE A 79 4.48 4.94 4.34
C ILE A 79 4.10 5.35 5.76
N SER A 80 3.75 6.63 5.95
CA SER A 80 3.63 7.18 7.30
C SER A 80 2.73 8.40 7.36
N CYS A 81 2.14 8.67 8.52
CA CYS A 81 1.30 9.83 8.80
C CYS A 81 0.10 9.98 7.86
N ASN A 82 -0.38 8.91 7.23
CA ASN A 82 -1.62 9.02 6.48
C ASN A 82 -2.78 9.09 7.47
N SER A 83 -3.63 10.10 7.33
CA SER A 83 -4.58 10.50 8.39
C SER A 83 -5.73 9.52 8.61
N TYR A 84 -5.93 8.57 7.69
CA TYR A 84 -6.92 7.52 7.80
C TYR A 84 -6.25 6.16 7.90
N GLU A 85 -5.72 5.65 6.79
CA GLU A 85 -5.07 4.34 6.70
C GLU A 85 -3.80 4.46 5.82
N ASP A 86 -2.69 3.82 6.17
CA ASP A 86 -1.52 3.77 5.28
C ASP A 86 -1.82 2.93 4.04
N ILE A 87 -2.43 1.75 4.24
CA ILE A 87 -2.86 0.85 3.17
C ILE A 87 -4.29 0.38 3.41
N TRP A 88 -5.12 0.55 2.39
CA TRP A 88 -6.48 0.02 2.32
C TRP A 88 -6.61 -1.02 1.20
N ILE A 89 -7.01 -2.22 1.56
CA ILE A 89 -7.33 -3.32 0.62
C ILE A 89 -8.84 -3.57 0.62
N PRO A 90 -9.62 -2.87 -0.23
CA PRO A 90 -11.05 -3.13 -0.36
C PRO A 90 -11.29 -4.48 -1.06
N GLY A 91 -12.03 -5.36 -0.39
CA GLY A 91 -12.51 -6.61 -0.99
C GLY A 91 -12.42 -7.81 -0.07
N SER A 92 -13.35 -8.74 -0.25
CA SER A 92 -13.42 -10.00 0.51
C SER A 92 -12.58 -11.13 -0.10
N ASN A 93 -12.09 -10.95 -1.33
CA ASN A 93 -11.21 -11.93 -1.97
C ASN A 93 -9.86 -11.97 -1.24
N PRO A 94 -9.32 -13.15 -0.93
CA PRO A 94 -7.99 -13.26 -0.32
C PRO A 94 -6.94 -12.65 -1.24
N GLN A 95 -6.04 -11.85 -0.67
CA GLN A 95 -4.91 -11.25 -1.38
C GLN A 95 -3.61 -11.54 -0.64
N VAL A 96 -2.48 -11.37 -1.33
CA VAL A 96 -1.17 -11.31 -0.68
C VAL A 96 -0.61 -9.90 -0.88
N LEU A 97 -0.33 -9.21 0.22
CA LEU A 97 0.44 -7.98 0.22
C LEU A 97 1.88 -8.34 0.59
N PHE A 98 2.80 -8.17 -0.36
CA PHE A 98 4.23 -8.26 -0.09
C PHE A 98 4.70 -6.87 0.30
N ALA A 99 5.14 -6.68 1.53
CA ALA A 99 5.49 -5.37 2.07
C ALA A 99 6.70 -5.43 3.01
N ARG A 100 7.65 -6.29 2.70
CA ARG A 100 8.92 -6.38 3.43
C ARG A 100 9.79 -5.16 3.19
N ASN A 101 10.69 -4.86 4.13
CA ASN A 101 11.66 -3.78 4.00
C ASN A 101 11.00 -2.40 3.77
N ASN A 102 9.91 -2.09 4.47
CA ASN A 102 9.26 -0.77 4.41
C ASN A 102 9.25 -0.09 5.78
N TYR A 103 9.07 1.22 5.76
CA TYR A 103 8.99 2.05 6.96
C TYR A 103 7.54 2.45 7.22
N TRP A 104 7.06 2.24 8.44
CA TRP A 104 5.66 2.36 8.85
C TRP A 104 5.46 3.33 10.01
N ASP A 105 4.22 3.75 10.28
CA ASP A 105 3.90 4.48 11.52
C ASP A 105 4.14 3.59 12.76
N HIS A 106 3.86 2.29 12.65
CA HIS A 106 4.11 1.31 13.71
C HIS A 106 4.91 0.10 13.21
N PHE A 107 5.76 -0.47 14.06
CA PHE A 107 6.42 -1.74 13.76
C PHE A 107 6.31 -2.75 14.93
N PRO A 108 5.72 -3.95 14.72
CA PRO A 108 5.07 -4.39 13.48
C PRO A 108 3.86 -3.49 13.12
N PRO A 109 3.50 -3.37 11.83
CA PRO A 109 2.39 -2.52 11.41
C PRO A 109 1.10 -2.98 12.10
N THR A 110 0.29 -2.02 12.52
CA THR A 110 -1.04 -2.26 13.04
C THR A 110 -1.95 -2.72 11.91
N ILE A 111 -2.56 -3.89 12.08
CA ILE A 111 -3.38 -4.53 11.05
C ILE A 111 -4.79 -4.75 11.62
N SER A 112 -5.82 -4.39 10.84
CA SER A 112 -7.22 -4.63 11.20
C SER A 112 -8.00 -5.22 10.03
N PHE A 113 -8.84 -6.21 10.37
CA PHE A 113 -9.79 -6.83 9.45
C PHE A 113 -11.25 -6.65 9.88
N THR A 114 -11.51 -5.99 11.01
CA THR A 114 -12.85 -5.86 11.61
C THR A 114 -13.35 -4.42 11.67
N GLY A 115 -12.50 -3.42 11.42
CA GLY A 115 -12.90 -2.02 11.48
C GLY A 115 -11.79 -1.04 11.13
N HIS A 116 -12.18 0.21 10.90
CA HIS A 116 -11.26 1.30 10.69
C HIS A 116 -10.72 1.85 12.02
N LYS A 117 -9.57 2.52 11.97
CA LYS A 117 -9.11 3.42 13.03
C LYS A 117 -8.21 4.48 12.39
N PRO A 118 -8.31 5.77 12.73
CA PRO A 118 -7.31 6.75 12.31
C PRO A 118 -5.90 6.30 12.71
N GLY A 119 -4.95 6.45 11.79
CA GLY A 119 -3.55 6.03 11.99
C GLY A 119 -3.33 4.52 11.93
N LEU A 120 -4.27 3.76 11.37
CA LEU A 120 -4.10 2.32 11.13
C LEU A 120 -3.14 2.11 9.95
N ASP A 121 -2.11 1.28 10.13
CA ASP A 121 -1.18 1.03 9.03
C ASP A 121 -1.88 0.23 7.91
N ILE A 122 -2.49 -0.92 8.22
CA ILE A 122 -3.07 -1.78 7.17
C ILE A 122 -4.49 -2.22 7.50
N ARG A 123 -5.40 -1.95 6.57
CA ARG A 123 -6.78 -2.46 6.60
C ARG A 123 -7.08 -3.38 5.43
N HIS A 124 -7.66 -4.53 5.71
CA HIS A 124 -8.19 -5.46 4.70
C HIS A 124 -9.55 -6.01 5.13
N LEU A 125 -10.35 -6.55 4.20
CA LEU A 125 -11.68 -7.11 4.54
C LEU A 125 -11.73 -8.64 4.51
N SER A 126 -10.77 -9.31 3.87
CA SER A 126 -10.69 -10.78 3.86
C SER A 126 -9.85 -11.29 5.02
N SER A 127 -10.39 -12.16 5.88
CA SER A 127 -9.61 -12.83 6.94
C SER A 127 -8.54 -13.78 6.41
N ALA A 128 -8.60 -14.13 5.13
CA ALA A 128 -7.61 -14.94 4.44
C ALA A 128 -6.54 -14.10 3.71
N THR A 129 -6.61 -12.76 3.76
CA THR A 129 -5.53 -11.91 3.24
C THR A 129 -4.26 -12.13 4.05
N VAL A 130 -3.16 -12.24 3.34
CA VAL A 130 -1.83 -12.48 3.89
C VAL A 130 -0.99 -11.23 3.72
N ILE A 131 -0.37 -10.76 4.79
CA ILE A 131 0.52 -9.60 4.78
C ILE A 131 1.93 -10.07 5.19
N ARG A 132 2.92 -9.73 4.37
CA ARG A 132 4.35 -10.03 4.59
C ARG A 132 5.08 -8.71 4.85
N TYR A 133 5.29 -8.34 6.11
CA TYR A 133 5.84 -7.04 6.50
C TYR A 133 7.23 -7.11 7.16
N GLU A 134 7.86 -8.29 7.14
CA GLU A 134 9.12 -8.55 7.82
C GLU A 134 10.24 -7.62 7.30
N GLU A 135 11.30 -7.46 8.11
CA GLU A 135 12.45 -6.61 7.77
C GLU A 135 12.11 -5.12 7.57
N GLY A 136 10.90 -4.69 7.96
CA GLY A 136 10.54 -3.28 8.04
C GLY A 136 11.02 -2.62 9.32
N GLU A 137 10.83 -1.31 9.39
CA GLU A 137 11.20 -0.46 10.53
C GLU A 137 10.15 0.63 10.78
N VAL A 138 10.29 1.37 11.88
CA VAL A 138 9.48 2.57 12.13
C VAL A 138 9.99 3.71 11.25
N ALA A 139 9.09 4.46 10.64
CA ALA A 139 9.43 5.61 9.82
C ALA A 139 10.13 6.71 10.63
N PRO A 140 11.13 7.42 10.06
CA PRO A 140 11.86 8.48 10.78
C PRO A 140 10.98 9.61 11.33
N ASN A 141 9.78 9.79 10.76
CA ASN A 141 8.78 10.77 11.22
C ASN A 141 7.39 10.09 11.32
N ALA A 142 7.32 8.93 11.95
CA ALA A 142 6.08 8.21 12.21
C ALA A 142 5.07 9.05 13.02
N CYS A 143 3.79 8.87 12.71
CA CYS A 143 2.66 9.43 13.46
C CYS A 143 1.99 8.36 14.34
N ASN A 144 1.13 8.80 15.27
CA ASN A 144 0.35 7.94 16.18
C ASN A 144 -1.13 7.93 15.81
#